data_AF-A0AAD9I848-F1
#
_entry.id   AF-A0AAD9I848-F1
#
_cell.length_a   1.000
_cell.length_b   1.000
_cell.length_c   1.000
_cell.angle_alpha   90.00
_cell.angle_beta   90.00
_cell.angle_gamma   90.00
#
_symmetry.space_group_name_H-M   'P 1'
#
loop_
_entity.id
_entity.type
_entity.pdbx_description
1 polymer ?
#
loop_
_entity_poly.entity_id
_entity_poly.type
_entity_poly.pdbx_seq_one_letter_code
_entity_poly.pdbx_strand_id
1 'polypeptide(L)'
;MVWIHQQLRKISDGWKDSAMASEATSGYPCSLTIDIPFPNARLASIALRTIQVDKELSSLVRRTLSTVSGDGSTAAGVVLRAETSLSSWK
;
A
#
# COMPACT_ATOMS: atom_id res chain seq x y z
N MET A 1 -26.42 -12.65 6.90
CA MET A 1 -26.18 -11.76 5.74
C MET A 1 -26.13 -10.27 6.07
N VAL A 2 -26.29 -9.82 7.33
CA VAL A 2 -26.22 -8.39 7.71
C VAL A 2 -24.77 -7.92 7.95
N TRP A 3 -23.88 -8.83 8.35
CA TRP A 3 -22.50 -8.52 8.72
C TRP A 3 -21.65 -7.94 7.57
N ILE A 4 -21.82 -8.47 6.35
CA ILE A 4 -21.09 -8.04 5.16
C ILE A 4 -21.45 -6.59 4.79
N HIS A 5 -22.72 -6.21 4.90
CA HIS A 5 -23.18 -4.85 4.62
C HIS A 5 -22.69 -3.82 5.66
N GLN A 6 -22.40 -4.24 6.88
CA GLN A 6 -21.90 -3.35 7.92
C GLN A 6 -20.37 -3.18 7.82
N GLN A 7 -19.66 -4.23 7.39
CA GLN A 7 -18.23 -4.17 7.12
C GLN A 7 -17.90 -3.27 5.92
N LEU A 8 -18.64 -3.40 4.81
CA LEU A 8 -18.45 -2.54 3.63
C LEU A 8 -18.75 -1.07 3.91
N ARG A 9 -19.69 -0.77 4.82
CA ARG A 9 -19.95 0.60 5.27
C ARG A 9 -18.78 1.18 6.08
N LYS A 10 -18.22 0.41 7.03
CA LYS A 10 -17.03 0.88 7.78
C LYS A 10 -15.85 1.20 6.86
N ILE A 11 -15.68 0.46 5.77
CA ILE A 11 -14.64 0.72 4.76
C ILE A 11 -14.96 1.99 3.96
N SER A 12 -16.22 2.17 3.57
CA SER A 12 -16.68 3.38 2.86
C SER A 12 -16.53 4.65 3.71
N ASP A 13 -16.84 4.57 4.99
CA ASP A 13 -16.79 5.72 5.91
C ASP A 13 -15.34 6.04 6.30
N GLY A 14 -14.47 5.03 6.40
CA GLY A 14 -13.06 5.19 6.76
C GLY A 14 -12.19 5.91 5.71
N TRP A 15 -12.65 6.03 4.46
CA TRP A 15 -11.89 6.73 3.40
C TRP A 15 -12.28 8.22 3.29
N LYS A 16 -13.38 8.68 3.91
CA LYS A 16 -13.88 10.04 3.62
C LYS A 16 -13.11 11.20 4.26
N ASP A 17 -12.18 10.95 5.18
CA ASP A 17 -11.52 12.03 5.95
C ASP A 17 -10.00 12.16 5.73
N SER A 18 -9.38 11.45 4.78
CA SER A 18 -7.94 11.61 4.50
C SER A 18 -7.62 12.65 3.42
N ALA A 19 -8.55 13.55 3.12
CA ALA A 19 -8.28 14.69 2.28
C ALA A 19 -7.41 15.73 3.03
N MET A 20 -6.13 15.77 2.65
CA MET A 20 -5.26 16.96 2.64
C MET A 20 -4.39 17.24 3.90
N ALA A 21 -3.38 16.40 4.12
CA ALA A 21 -2.06 16.91 4.56
C ALA A 21 -1.20 17.11 3.31
N SER A 22 -1.28 18.31 2.75
CA SER A 22 -0.48 18.76 1.62
C SER A 22 0.96 19.02 2.05
N GLU A 23 1.81 18.00 2.03
CA GLU A 23 3.21 18.23 1.68
C GLU A 23 3.32 18.05 0.17
N ALA A 24 3.65 19.14 -0.51
CA ALA A 24 3.70 19.23 -1.95
C ALA A 24 4.74 18.27 -2.56
N THR A 25 4.32 17.06 -2.94
CA THR A 25 5.05 16.25 -3.93
C THR A 25 4.75 16.83 -5.31
N SER A 26 5.48 17.91 -5.66
CA SER A 26 5.30 18.79 -6.83
C SER A 26 5.23 18.15 -8.23
N GLY A 27 5.06 16.82 -8.36
CA GLY A 27 4.85 16.14 -9.64
C GLY A 27 3.95 14.90 -9.59
N TYR A 28 3.52 14.42 -8.40
CA TYR A 28 2.73 13.18 -8.26
C TYR A 28 1.55 13.39 -7.30
N PRO A 29 0.37 13.86 -7.78
CA PRO A 29 -0.75 14.25 -6.93
C PRO A 29 -1.59 13.07 -6.39
N CYS A 30 -1.37 11.85 -6.88
CA CYS A 30 -2.12 10.68 -6.43
C CYS A 30 -1.15 9.66 -5.82
N SER A 31 -1.45 9.17 -4.61
CA SER A 31 -0.68 8.09 -3.98
C SER A 31 -1.60 6.95 -3.54
N LEU A 32 -1.06 5.72 -3.57
CA LEU A 32 -1.72 4.50 -3.12
C LEU A 32 -0.72 3.63 -2.34
N THR A 33 -1.10 3.25 -1.13
CA THR A 33 -0.33 2.36 -0.25
C THR A 33 -1.07 1.05 -0.07
N ILE A 34 -0.37 -0.07 -0.25
CA ILE A 34 -0.90 -1.44 -0.12
C ILE A 34 -0.03 -2.21 0.86
N ASP A 35 -0.66 -2.81 1.86
CA ASP A 35 -0.02 -3.68 2.85
C ASP A 35 -0.40 -5.15 2.59
N ILE A 36 0.60 -5.99 2.32
CA ILE A 36 0.43 -7.41 2.01
C ILE A 36 1.02 -8.24 3.16
N PRO A 37 0.20 -8.92 3.97
CA PRO A 37 0.70 -9.74 5.06
C PRO A 37 1.32 -11.03 4.54
N PHE A 38 2.48 -11.42 5.08
CA PHE A 38 3.10 -12.70 4.80
C PHE A 38 3.10 -13.60 6.05
N PRO A 39 3.13 -14.94 5.87
CA PRO A 39 3.22 -15.86 7.02
C PRO A 39 4.54 -15.71 7.80
N ASN A 40 5.61 -15.24 7.15
CA ASN A 40 6.90 -15.01 7.78
C ASN A 40 7.78 -14.00 7.01
N ALA A 41 8.81 -13.51 7.68
CA ALA A 41 9.78 -12.55 7.15
C ALA A 41 10.54 -13.03 5.91
N ARG A 42 10.82 -14.33 5.80
CA ARG A 42 11.55 -14.88 4.64
C ARG A 42 10.71 -14.75 3.38
N LEU A 43 9.42 -15.06 3.44
CA LEU A 43 8.51 -14.91 2.30
C LEU A 43 8.33 -13.45 1.91
N ALA A 44 8.16 -12.54 2.87
CA ALA A 44 8.09 -11.11 2.60
C ALA A 44 9.38 -10.59 1.91
N SER A 45 10.54 -11.06 2.35
CA SER A 45 11.84 -10.69 1.76
C SER A 45 12.02 -11.22 0.34
N ILE A 46 11.56 -12.46 0.08
CA ILE A 46 11.58 -13.03 -1.27
C ILE A 46 10.66 -12.21 -2.17
N ALA A 47 9.42 -11.95 -1.75
CA ALA A 47 8.46 -11.16 -2.50
C ALA A 47 9.01 -9.77 -2.85
N LEU A 48 9.58 -9.06 -1.86
CA LEU A 48 10.23 -7.76 -2.07
C LEU A 48 11.29 -7.84 -3.17
N ARG A 49 12.23 -8.79 -3.08
CA ARG A 49 13.31 -8.94 -4.06
C ARG A 49 12.79 -9.33 -5.45
N THR A 50 11.79 -10.21 -5.52
CA THR A 50 11.24 -10.65 -6.81
C THR A 50 10.51 -9.52 -7.54
N ILE A 51 9.79 -8.67 -6.81
CA ILE A 51 9.00 -7.58 -7.39
C ILE A 51 9.92 -6.39 -7.76
N GLN A 52 11.00 -6.16 -7.00
CA GLN A 52 11.98 -5.10 -7.26
C GLN A 52 12.72 -5.23 -8.61
N VAL A 53 12.80 -6.43 -9.18
CA VAL A 53 13.44 -6.65 -10.49
C VAL A 53 12.60 -6.05 -11.62
N ASP A 54 11.30 -5.86 -11.40
CA ASP A 54 10.41 -5.24 -12.38
C ASP A 54 10.59 -3.71 -12.36
N LYS A 55 11.29 -3.22 -13.38
CA LYS A 55 11.54 -1.79 -13.55
C LYS A 55 10.22 -1.10 -13.92
N GLU A 56 9.91 -0.02 -13.21
CA GLU A 56 8.80 0.87 -13.58
C GLU A 56 8.92 1.30 -15.05
N LEU A 57 7.96 0.88 -15.87
CA LEU A 57 7.96 1.13 -17.31
C LEU A 57 7.57 2.57 -17.66
N SER A 58 7.13 3.37 -16.69
CA SER A 58 6.68 4.76 -16.89
C SER A 58 7.35 5.72 -15.91
N SER A 59 7.89 6.84 -16.41
CA SER A 59 8.39 7.94 -15.58
C SER A 59 7.28 8.66 -14.79
N LEU A 60 6.02 8.41 -15.15
CA LEU A 60 4.82 8.97 -14.53
C LEU A 60 4.42 8.23 -13.26
N VAL A 61 5.08 7.11 -12.95
CA VAL A 61 4.80 6.29 -11.77
C VAL A 61 6.09 6.15 -10.96
N ARG A 62 5.97 6.34 -9.65
CA ARG A 62 7.03 6.01 -8.69
C ARG A 62 6.50 4.97 -7.73
N ARG A 63 7.20 3.85 -7.59
CA ARG A 63 6.88 2.80 -6.62
C ARG A 63 8.03 2.61 -5.66
N THR A 64 7.70 2.49 -4.38
CA THR A 64 8.62 2.13 -3.29
C THR A 64 8.09 0.87 -2.62
N LEU A 65 8.96 -0.10 -2.38
CA LEU A 65 8.61 -1.36 -1.72
C LEU A 65 9.46 -1.50 -0.44
N SER A 66 8.82 -1.83 0.68
CA SER A 66 9.49 -2.04 1.96
C SER A 66 8.83 -3.15 2.77
N THR A 67 9.55 -3.75 3.71
CA THR A 67 8.97 -4.68 4.68
C THR A 67 8.82 -3.98 6.03
N VAL A 68 7.64 -4.08 6.63
CA VAL A 68 7.34 -3.54 7.96
C VAL A 68 6.97 -4.68 8.91
N SER A 69 7.30 -4.52 10.20
CA SER A 69 6.89 -5.48 11.22
C SER A 69 5.36 -5.40 11.40
N GLY A 70 4.69 -6.54 11.30
CA GLY A 70 3.26 -6.62 11.62
C GLY A 70 3.04 -6.36 13.10
N ASP A 71 2.04 -5.55 13.41
CA ASP A 71 1.48 -5.37 14.74
C ASP A 71 0.96 -6.73 15.23
N GLY A 72 1.53 -7.23 16.33
CA GLY A 72 1.47 -8.62 16.79
C GLY A 72 0.09 -9.18 17.19
N SER A 73 -1.01 -8.64 16.66
CA SER A 73 -2.38 -9.09 16.89
C SER A 73 -2.82 -10.23 15.94
N THR A 74 -2.10 -10.49 14.86
CA THR A 74 -2.37 -11.63 13.96
C THR A 74 -1.11 -12.48 13.83
N ALA A 75 -1.24 -13.79 13.90
CA ALA A 75 -0.14 -14.78 13.93
C ALA A 75 0.76 -14.82 12.66
N ALA A 76 0.72 -13.80 11.80
CA ALA A 76 1.44 -13.73 10.52
C ALA A 76 2.33 -12.49 10.49
N GLY A 77 3.62 -12.75 10.70
CA GLY A 77 4.67 -11.74 10.82
C GLY A 77 5.17 -11.18 9.49
N VAL A 78 5.49 -9.89 9.52
CA VAL A 78 6.06 -9.08 8.44
C VAL A 78 5.10 -8.83 7.27
N VAL A 79 4.87 -7.54 7.02
CA VAL A 79 4.02 -7.00 5.96
C VAL A 79 4.92 -6.41 4.89
N LEU A 80 4.64 -6.71 3.63
CA LEU A 80 5.23 -5.99 2.50
C LEU A 80 4.35 -4.76 2.21
N ARG A 81 4.93 -3.57 2.36
CA ARG A 81 4.30 -2.30 2.02
C ARG A 81 4.75 -1.85 0.64
N ALA A 82 3.77 -1.61 -0.23
CA ALA A 82 3.97 -1.02 -1.54
C ALA A 82 3.35 0.37 -1.58
N GLU A 83 4.17 1.39 -1.82
CA GLU A 83 3.74 2.77 -1.96
C GLU A 83 3.90 3.15 -3.43
N THR A 84 2.85 3.72 -4.01
CA THR A 84 2.85 4.15 -5.40
C THR A 84 2.42 5.61 -5.46
N SER A 85 3.06 6.39 -6.34
CA SER A 85 2.72 7.78 -6.62
C SER A 85 2.61 7.96 -8.12
N LEU A 86 1.52 8.55 -8.58
CA LEU A 86 1.22 8.82 -9.98
C LEU A 86 1.23 10.32 -10.24
N SER A 87 1.91 10.72 -11.32
CA SER A 87 1.82 12.05 -11.89
C SER A 87 0.55 12.17 -12.71
N SER A 88 -0.09 13.34 -12.66
CA SER A 88 -1.29 13.63 -13.44
C SER A 88 -1.02 13.33 -14.92
N TRP A 89 -1.86 12.48 -15.52
CA TRP A 89 -1.86 12.26 -16.95
C TRP A 89 -2.39 13.53 -17.61
N LYS A 90 -1.57 14.11 -18.50
CA LYS A 90 -1.92 15.32 -19.24
C LYS A 90 -2.38 14.95 -20.64
#